data_AF-A0A124GAY4-F1
#
_entry.id   AF-A0A124GAY4-F1
#
_cell.length_a   1.000
_cell.length_b   1.000
_cell.length_c   1.000
_cell.angle_alpha   90.00
_cell.angle_beta   90.00
_cell.angle_gamma   90.00
#
_symmetry.space_group_name_H-M   'P 1'
#
loop_
_entity.id
_entity.type
_entity.pdbx_description
1 polymer ?
#
loop_
_entity_poly.entity_id
_entity_poly.type
_entity_poly.pdbx_seq_one_letter_code
_entity_poly.pdbx_strand_id
1 'polypeptide(L)'
;DGATVTEVGFGATTGTVGSALSGAYGALTLNADGSYSYALDNSDPRVNALRDGETLTEVFTYRITDADGDESTATLTITITGRTDGTTQIVPGDMNGAAHGENSVSERGLGDAGDASETTTGTVTVTAPDGLSTVTVGGRVITLAELQALGTSPITVTTPKGILTITGFTPGTTVGGVPIEGDLSYSYELTTLQDHSGGAVDDVFALEVGDAGGGSATGTLTIAIADAVPQAQDDTATIAEDDASDTVDGNVFSGVGPGDVADSAGNDGPATGGPVTGVGFGTTSGTVGSGLSGAYGTLTLNADGSYSYLLDNGNAAVNGLRDGQTLTEVFSYRISDADGSTSEATLTITI
;
A
#
# COMPACT_ATOMS: atom_id res chain seq x y z
N ASP A 1 44.30 60.54 -10.94
CA ASP A 1 43.00 60.21 -11.56
C ASP A 1 42.81 58.70 -11.47
N GLY A 2 41.58 58.21 -11.52
CA GLY A 2 41.30 56.79 -11.53
C GLY A 2 40.44 56.48 -12.74
N ALA A 3 40.75 55.39 -13.44
CA ALA A 3 39.89 54.89 -14.51
C ALA A 3 38.58 54.35 -13.93
N THR A 4 37.48 54.52 -14.64
CA THR A 4 36.16 53.99 -14.28
C THR A 4 35.68 52.98 -15.30
N VAL A 5 34.83 52.04 -14.88
CA VAL A 5 34.16 51.14 -15.82
C VAL A 5 33.15 51.95 -16.61
N THR A 6 33.28 51.93 -17.94
CA THR A 6 32.42 52.68 -18.87
C THR A 6 31.57 51.79 -19.75
N GLU A 7 31.90 50.50 -19.85
CA GLU A 7 31.12 49.52 -20.62
C GLU A 7 31.21 48.14 -19.96
N VAL A 8 30.11 47.38 -20.05
CA VAL A 8 30.04 45.96 -19.69
C VAL A 8 29.30 45.21 -20.80
N GLY A 9 29.67 43.96 -21.08
CA GLY A 9 29.07 43.16 -22.14
C GLY A 9 29.13 41.66 -21.89
N PHE A 10 28.22 40.92 -22.53
CA PHE A 10 28.15 39.47 -22.54
C PHE A 10 27.88 39.00 -23.97
N GLY A 11 28.84 38.28 -24.57
CA GLY A 11 28.78 37.93 -25.99
C GLY A 11 28.72 39.18 -26.88
N ALA A 12 27.69 39.29 -27.71
CA ALA A 12 27.44 40.47 -28.56
C ALA A 12 26.57 41.54 -27.89
N THR A 13 26.09 41.30 -26.67
CA THR A 13 25.18 42.20 -25.96
C THR A 13 25.97 43.16 -25.08
N THR A 14 25.86 44.45 -25.34
CA THR A 14 26.33 45.51 -24.44
C THR A 14 25.27 45.84 -23.38
N GLY A 15 25.71 45.96 -22.13
CA GLY A 15 24.90 46.35 -20.99
C GLY A 15 25.14 47.79 -20.55
N THR A 16 24.34 48.23 -19.58
CA THR A 16 24.49 49.54 -18.93
C THR A 16 25.25 49.38 -17.62
N VAL A 17 26.34 50.11 -17.44
CA VAL A 17 27.11 50.12 -16.18
C VAL A 17 26.18 50.48 -15.01
N GLY A 18 26.29 49.73 -13.91
CA GLY A 18 25.44 49.86 -12.72
C GLY A 18 24.05 49.24 -12.84
N SER A 19 23.73 48.59 -13.97
CA SER A 19 22.49 47.83 -14.16
C SER A 19 22.78 46.34 -14.37
N ALA A 20 21.78 45.50 -14.08
CA ALA A 20 21.88 44.06 -14.30
C ALA A 20 21.95 43.75 -15.80
N LEU A 21 22.96 42.96 -16.18
CA LEU A 21 23.15 42.39 -17.52
C LEU A 21 22.98 40.87 -17.42
N SER A 22 21.95 40.34 -18.06
CA SER A 22 21.68 38.90 -18.10
C SER A 22 22.78 38.15 -18.88
N GLY A 23 23.36 37.15 -18.22
CA GLY A 23 24.15 36.09 -18.82
C GLY A 23 23.29 34.88 -19.22
N ALA A 24 23.97 33.76 -19.47
CA ALA A 24 23.40 32.44 -19.69
C ALA A 24 22.93 31.73 -18.40
N TYR A 25 23.52 32.02 -17.23
CA TYR A 25 23.25 31.32 -15.95
C TYR A 25 22.90 32.26 -14.78
N GLY A 26 22.85 33.57 -15.02
CA GLY A 26 22.60 34.57 -13.99
C GLY A 26 22.67 35.98 -14.55
N ALA A 27 22.78 36.99 -13.68
CA ALA A 27 22.91 38.39 -14.09
C ALA A 27 24.05 39.09 -13.34
N LEU A 28 24.92 39.77 -14.09
CA LEU A 28 26.01 40.59 -13.56
C LEU A 28 25.56 42.06 -13.44
N THR A 29 25.76 42.68 -12.28
CA THR A 29 25.76 44.14 -12.14
C THR A 29 27.20 44.60 -11.88
N LEU A 30 27.78 45.34 -12.82
CA LEU A 30 29.13 45.92 -12.69
C LEU A 30 29.02 47.44 -12.62
N ASN A 31 29.47 48.04 -11.53
CA ASN A 31 29.39 49.47 -11.28
C ASN A 31 30.60 50.23 -11.85
N ALA A 32 30.46 51.55 -11.99
CA ALA A 32 31.49 52.42 -12.53
C ALA A 32 32.79 52.42 -11.70
N ASP A 33 32.71 52.13 -10.39
CA ASP A 33 33.85 52.02 -9.48
C ASP A 33 34.53 50.62 -9.51
N GLY A 34 34.05 49.71 -10.36
CA GLY A 34 34.55 48.34 -10.50
C GLY A 34 33.97 47.35 -9.48
N SER A 35 33.16 47.80 -8.52
CA SER A 35 32.42 46.87 -7.66
C SER A 35 31.39 46.10 -8.48
N TYR A 36 31.20 44.82 -8.18
CA TYR A 36 30.26 43.98 -8.90
C TYR A 36 29.46 43.06 -7.97
N SER A 37 28.27 42.69 -8.43
CA SER A 37 27.47 41.61 -7.88
C SER A 37 27.02 40.69 -9.01
N TYR A 38 26.94 39.40 -8.72
CA TYR A 38 26.42 38.40 -9.64
C TYR A 38 25.26 37.66 -8.96
N ALA A 39 24.09 37.70 -9.58
CA ALA A 39 22.91 36.98 -9.13
C ALA A 39 22.78 35.70 -9.98
N LEU A 40 23.12 34.54 -9.39
CA LEU A 40 22.97 33.23 -10.03
C LEU A 40 21.49 32.89 -10.21
N ASP A 41 21.13 32.34 -11.35
CA ASP A 41 19.79 31.80 -11.60
C ASP A 41 19.72 30.34 -11.15
N ASN A 42 19.33 30.12 -9.89
CA ASN A 42 19.09 28.79 -9.33
C ASN A 42 17.82 28.10 -9.87
N SER A 43 17.11 28.71 -10.81
CA SER A 43 16.04 28.03 -11.56
C SER A 43 16.52 27.45 -12.88
N ASP A 44 17.75 27.75 -13.30
CA ASP A 44 18.33 27.16 -14.50
C ASP A 44 18.64 25.66 -14.26
N PRO A 45 18.04 24.74 -15.04
CA PRO A 45 18.24 23.31 -14.83
C PRO A 45 19.70 22.87 -15.03
N ARG A 46 20.50 23.63 -15.79
CA ARG A 46 21.93 23.36 -15.98
C ARG A 46 22.76 23.73 -14.76
N VAL A 47 22.34 24.79 -14.03
CA VAL A 47 22.97 25.20 -12.77
C VAL A 47 22.66 24.17 -11.68
N ASN A 48 21.40 23.76 -11.55
CA ASN A 48 20.99 22.76 -10.55
C ASN A 48 21.56 21.37 -10.80
N ALA A 49 21.92 21.04 -12.05
CA ALA A 49 22.52 19.74 -12.36
C ALA A 49 24.02 19.64 -12.02
N LEU A 50 24.68 20.71 -11.58
CA LEU A 50 26.12 20.73 -11.32
C LEU A 50 26.50 19.99 -10.03
N ARG A 51 27.32 18.94 -10.15
CA ARG A 51 27.81 18.12 -9.03
C ARG A 51 29.15 18.61 -8.46
N ASP A 52 29.56 18.03 -7.33
CA ASP A 52 30.89 18.28 -6.74
C ASP A 52 32.01 18.11 -7.79
N GLY A 53 32.76 19.19 -8.03
CA GLY A 53 33.86 19.23 -8.99
C GLY A 53 33.48 19.59 -10.43
N GLU A 54 32.19 19.72 -10.73
CA GLU A 54 31.71 20.25 -12.00
C GLU A 54 31.61 21.78 -11.95
N THR A 55 31.75 22.43 -13.10
CA THR A 55 31.66 23.89 -13.19
C THR A 55 30.97 24.35 -14.46
N LEU A 56 30.16 25.41 -14.35
CA LEU A 56 29.79 26.27 -15.47
C LEU A 56 30.62 27.55 -15.42
N THR A 57 30.79 28.20 -16.57
CA THR A 57 31.58 29.44 -16.65
C THR A 57 30.86 30.47 -17.50
N GLU A 58 30.87 31.71 -17.04
CA GLU A 58 30.47 32.89 -17.82
C GLU A 58 31.61 33.88 -17.92
N VAL A 59 31.73 34.50 -19.09
CA VAL A 59 32.76 35.50 -19.35
C VAL A 59 32.07 36.80 -19.78
N PHE A 60 32.21 37.82 -18.95
CA PHE A 60 31.76 39.18 -19.25
C PHE A 60 32.94 40.03 -19.68
N THR A 61 32.79 40.84 -20.72
CA THR A 61 33.79 41.83 -21.13
C THR A 61 33.48 43.16 -20.44
N TYR A 62 34.50 43.89 -20.00
CA TYR A 62 34.33 45.26 -19.50
C TYR A 62 35.40 46.18 -20.05
N ARG A 63 35.06 47.46 -20.16
CA ARG A 63 35.98 48.53 -20.57
C ARG A 63 36.14 49.53 -19.45
N ILE A 64 37.37 49.91 -19.19
CA ILE A 64 37.70 51.05 -18.34
C ILE A 64 38.16 52.20 -19.22
N THR A 65 37.84 53.43 -18.80
CA THR A 65 38.30 54.67 -19.42
C THR A 65 38.91 55.55 -18.34
N ASP A 66 40.09 56.11 -18.59
CA ASP A 66 40.71 57.09 -17.70
C ASP A 66 40.19 58.52 -17.93
N ALA A 67 40.79 59.50 -17.24
CA ALA A 67 40.28 60.87 -17.22
C ALA A 67 40.55 61.64 -18.54
N ASP A 68 41.54 61.23 -19.31
CA ASP A 68 41.90 61.78 -20.62
C ASP A 68 41.33 60.99 -21.80
N GLY A 69 40.69 59.86 -21.53
CA GLY A 69 39.83 59.15 -22.48
C GLY A 69 40.47 57.91 -23.11
N ASP A 70 41.63 57.48 -22.62
CA ASP A 70 42.25 56.23 -23.03
C ASP A 70 41.45 55.05 -22.47
N GLU A 71 41.29 54.02 -23.30
CA GLU A 71 40.43 52.88 -23.01
C GLU A 71 41.25 51.59 -22.92
N SER A 72 40.87 50.72 -21.99
CA SER A 72 41.37 49.35 -21.91
C SER A 72 40.24 48.37 -21.66
N THR A 73 40.31 47.19 -22.29
CA THR A 73 39.32 46.13 -22.14
C THR A 73 39.91 44.93 -21.39
N ALA A 74 39.06 44.25 -20.62
CA ALA A 74 39.39 43.04 -19.90
C ALA A 74 38.13 42.17 -19.71
N THR A 75 38.30 41.00 -19.10
CA THR A 75 37.21 40.05 -18.87
C THR A 75 37.04 39.74 -17.39
N LEU A 76 35.79 39.69 -16.93
CA LEU A 76 35.40 39.10 -15.65
C LEU A 76 34.87 37.69 -15.93
N THR A 77 35.54 36.68 -15.40
CA THR A 77 35.10 35.27 -15.50
C THR A 77 34.41 34.86 -14.22
N ILE A 78 33.13 34.49 -14.30
CA ILE A 78 32.37 33.90 -13.20
C ILE A 78 32.43 32.39 -13.36
N THR A 79 33.04 31.70 -12.39
CA THR A 79 33.03 30.24 -12.31
C THR A 79 31.96 29.82 -11.31
N ILE A 80 30.96 29.08 -11.78
CA ILE A 80 29.87 28.52 -10.99
C ILE A 80 30.28 27.10 -10.66
N THR A 81 30.53 26.81 -9.39
CA THR A 81 30.93 25.48 -8.93
C THR A 81 29.72 24.69 -8.46
N GLY A 82 29.63 23.44 -8.87
CA GLY A 82 28.60 22.51 -8.42
C GLY A 82 28.79 22.04 -6.98
N ARG A 83 27.71 21.49 -6.45
CA ARG A 83 27.69 20.74 -5.20
C ARG A 83 26.78 19.54 -5.38
N THR A 84 27.21 18.37 -4.91
CA THR A 84 26.32 17.20 -4.92
C THR A 84 25.29 17.34 -3.81
N ASP A 85 24.02 17.40 -4.19
CA ASP A 85 22.91 17.52 -3.25
C ASP A 85 22.44 16.09 -2.90
N GLY A 86 22.64 15.68 -1.64
CA GLY A 86 22.05 14.47 -1.04
C GLY A 86 22.08 13.15 -1.84
N THR A 87 21.12 12.28 -1.53
CA THR A 87 20.87 11.02 -2.27
C THR A 87 19.42 10.97 -2.71
N THR A 88 19.17 10.54 -3.94
CA THR A 88 17.83 10.26 -4.44
C THR A 88 17.21 9.09 -3.67
N GLN A 89 15.94 9.19 -3.27
CA GLN A 89 15.22 8.17 -2.52
C GLN A 89 13.75 8.08 -2.96
N ILE A 90 13.19 6.88 -2.93
CA ILE A 90 11.75 6.63 -3.04
C ILE A 90 11.39 5.59 -1.98
N VAL A 91 10.56 5.98 -1.03
CA VAL A 91 10.28 5.20 0.17
C VAL A 91 8.77 5.20 0.40
N PRO A 92 8.09 4.07 0.17
CA PRO A 92 6.70 3.91 0.58
C PRO A 92 6.57 4.03 2.08
N GLY A 93 5.56 4.76 2.53
CA GLY A 93 5.20 4.79 3.94
C GLY A 93 4.56 3.47 4.35
N ASP A 94 4.97 2.96 5.51
CA ASP A 94 4.31 1.86 6.17
C ASP A 94 3.00 2.35 6.83
N MET A 95 1.88 1.82 6.37
CA MET A 95 0.51 2.17 6.76
C MET A 95 -0.22 1.06 7.52
N ASN A 96 0.36 -0.15 7.59
CA ASN A 96 -0.17 -1.28 8.36
C ASN A 96 0.71 -1.64 9.57
N GLY A 97 1.72 -0.81 9.87
CA GLY A 97 2.70 -1.04 10.92
C GLY A 97 3.72 -2.09 10.50
N ALA A 98 4.48 -2.64 11.45
CA ALA A 98 5.51 -3.64 11.14
C ALA A 98 4.98 -5.03 10.67
N ALA A 99 3.75 -5.08 10.15
CA ALA A 99 3.19 -6.21 9.43
C ALA A 99 3.90 -6.42 8.07
N HIS A 100 3.54 -7.49 7.37
CA HIS A 100 4.07 -7.76 6.03
C HIS A 100 3.48 -6.78 5.00
N GLY A 101 4.32 -6.35 4.04
CA GLY A 101 4.00 -5.29 3.09
C GLY A 101 3.99 -3.89 3.74
N GLU A 102 3.84 -2.85 2.93
CA GLU A 102 3.73 -1.48 3.42
C GLU A 102 2.27 -1.06 3.67
N ASN A 103 1.31 -1.83 3.17
CA ASN A 103 -0.10 -1.65 3.46
C ASN A 103 -0.83 -2.98 3.29
N SER A 104 -2.07 -3.06 3.75
CA SER A 104 -2.89 -4.26 3.64
C SER A 104 -4.34 -3.95 3.31
N VAL A 105 -4.95 -4.89 2.60
CA VAL A 105 -6.40 -4.96 2.34
C VAL A 105 -6.89 -6.37 2.68
N SER A 106 -8.19 -6.55 2.75
CA SER A 106 -8.84 -7.81 3.10
C SER A 106 -9.93 -8.14 2.10
N GLU A 107 -10.02 -9.42 1.75
CA GLU A 107 -11.04 -9.94 0.83
C GLU A 107 -12.44 -9.89 1.41
N ARG A 108 -12.57 -9.75 2.74
CA ARG A 108 -13.87 -9.59 3.39
C ARG A 108 -14.71 -8.45 2.83
N GLY A 109 -14.07 -7.35 2.45
CA GLY A 109 -14.76 -6.20 1.84
C GLY A 109 -15.24 -6.45 0.41
N LEU A 110 -14.73 -7.47 -0.28
CA LEU A 110 -15.14 -7.77 -1.66
C LEU A 110 -16.60 -8.25 -1.70
N GLY A 111 -17.48 -7.37 -2.16
CA GLY A 111 -18.91 -7.67 -2.33
C GLY A 111 -19.77 -7.38 -1.09
N ASP A 112 -19.19 -6.85 -0.02
CA ASP A 112 -19.92 -6.36 1.16
C ASP A 112 -19.86 -4.82 1.24
N ALA A 113 -20.95 -4.15 0.86
CA ALA A 113 -21.00 -2.69 0.92
C ALA A 113 -20.89 -2.10 2.35
N GLY A 114 -20.99 -2.93 3.39
CA GLY A 114 -20.79 -2.55 4.79
C GLY A 114 -19.35 -2.68 5.29
N ASP A 115 -18.47 -3.36 4.56
CA ASP A 115 -17.05 -3.56 4.88
C ASP A 115 -16.19 -3.00 3.75
N ALA A 116 -15.41 -1.94 4.03
CA ALA A 116 -14.55 -1.30 3.04
C ALA A 116 -13.07 -1.76 3.12
N SER A 117 -12.81 -2.91 3.76
CA SER A 117 -11.47 -3.44 4.00
C SER A 117 -10.74 -3.90 2.74
N GLU A 118 -11.43 -4.00 1.60
CA GLU A 118 -10.87 -4.18 0.25
C GLU A 118 -10.15 -2.92 -0.26
N THR A 119 -10.26 -1.79 0.44
CA THR A 119 -9.61 -0.52 0.08
C THR A 119 -8.60 -0.06 1.13
N THR A 120 -7.57 0.65 0.68
CA THR A 120 -6.63 1.35 1.56
C THR A 120 -6.07 2.61 0.91
N THR A 121 -5.41 3.45 1.71
CA THR A 121 -4.71 4.66 1.24
C THR A 121 -3.34 4.74 1.87
N GLY A 122 -2.43 5.48 1.23
CA GLY A 122 -1.10 5.69 1.78
C GLY A 122 -0.32 6.77 1.03
N THR A 123 0.96 6.86 1.36
CA THR A 123 1.89 7.82 0.77
C THR A 123 3.20 7.14 0.41
N VAL A 124 3.88 7.68 -0.59
CA VAL A 124 5.26 7.36 -0.94
C VAL A 124 6.06 8.65 -0.90
N THR A 125 7.07 8.71 -0.03
CA THR A 125 7.98 9.84 0.04
C THR A 125 9.02 9.73 -1.08
N VAL A 126 9.19 10.80 -1.83
CA VAL A 126 10.21 10.93 -2.87
C VAL A 126 11.21 12.03 -2.49
N THR A 127 12.47 11.78 -2.78
CA THR A 127 13.57 12.74 -2.63
C THR A 127 14.42 12.71 -3.89
N ALA A 128 14.61 13.88 -4.50
CA ALA A 128 15.41 14.11 -5.70
C ALA A 128 16.13 15.46 -5.50
N PRO A 129 17.29 15.46 -4.81
CA PRO A 129 17.91 16.69 -4.33
C PRO A 129 18.30 17.71 -5.41
N ASP A 130 18.67 17.26 -6.62
CA ASP A 130 19.00 18.16 -7.75
C ASP A 130 17.72 18.57 -8.52
N GLY A 131 16.54 18.13 -8.06
CA GLY A 131 15.23 18.39 -8.63
C GLY A 131 14.57 17.12 -9.15
N LEU A 132 13.31 16.93 -8.79
CA LEU A 132 12.49 15.81 -9.28
C LEU A 132 12.35 15.87 -10.80
N SER A 133 12.82 14.84 -11.49
CA SER A 133 12.73 14.76 -12.96
C SER A 133 11.63 13.80 -13.41
N THR A 134 11.54 12.62 -12.80
CA THR A 134 10.54 11.59 -13.14
C THR A 134 10.08 10.82 -11.91
N VAL A 135 8.82 10.40 -11.89
CA VAL A 135 8.32 9.35 -10.99
C VAL A 135 7.71 8.26 -11.87
N THR A 136 7.98 7.00 -11.58
CA THR A 136 7.39 5.86 -12.28
C THR A 136 6.72 4.95 -11.27
N VAL A 137 5.47 4.55 -11.54
CA VAL A 137 4.70 3.62 -10.71
C VAL A 137 4.19 2.48 -11.59
N GLY A 138 4.52 1.24 -11.24
CA GLY A 138 4.15 0.04 -12.00
C GLY A 138 4.51 0.13 -13.49
N GLY A 139 5.64 0.76 -13.81
CA GLY A 139 6.10 0.98 -15.18
C GLY A 139 5.45 2.16 -15.92
N ARG A 140 4.47 2.85 -15.32
CA ARG A 140 3.89 4.09 -15.86
C ARG A 140 4.73 5.29 -15.39
N VAL A 141 5.43 5.92 -16.34
CA VAL A 141 6.11 7.21 -16.10
C VAL A 141 5.05 8.29 -15.86
N ILE A 142 5.20 9.06 -14.79
CA ILE A 142 4.41 10.23 -14.40
C ILE A 142 5.30 11.46 -14.60
N THR A 143 4.90 12.32 -15.51
CA THR A 143 5.60 13.58 -15.80
C THR A 143 5.35 14.62 -14.70
N LEU A 144 6.21 15.65 -14.59
CA LEU A 144 6.00 16.78 -13.67
C LEU A 144 4.63 17.45 -13.84
N ALA A 145 4.15 17.58 -15.08
CA ALA A 145 2.83 18.18 -15.36
C ALA A 145 1.68 17.28 -14.87
N GLU A 146 1.79 15.97 -15.09
CA GLU A 146 0.83 15.00 -14.55
C GLU A 146 0.84 14.98 -13.03
N LEU A 147 2.03 15.01 -12.42
CA LEU A 147 2.22 15.05 -10.97
C LEU A 147 1.51 16.26 -10.34
N GLN A 148 1.62 17.43 -10.96
CA GLN A 148 0.91 18.65 -10.55
C GLN A 148 -0.62 18.56 -10.74
N ALA A 149 -1.09 17.73 -11.66
CA ALA A 149 -2.50 17.59 -11.99
C ALA A 149 -3.23 16.50 -11.17
N LEU A 150 -2.52 15.63 -10.43
CA LEU A 150 -3.06 14.46 -9.75
C LEU A 150 -4.30 14.73 -8.89
N GLY A 151 -4.35 15.88 -8.21
CA GLY A 151 -5.49 16.26 -7.36
C GLY A 151 -6.82 16.47 -8.12
N THR A 152 -6.78 16.56 -9.46
CA THR A 152 -7.96 16.64 -10.32
C THR A 152 -7.99 15.60 -11.43
N SER A 153 -6.83 15.01 -11.75
CA SER A 153 -6.64 13.98 -12.79
C SER A 153 -5.79 12.85 -12.22
N PRO A 154 -6.36 11.99 -11.36
CA PRO A 154 -5.64 10.88 -10.77
C PRO A 154 -5.19 9.89 -11.84
N ILE A 155 -4.11 9.16 -11.57
CA ILE A 155 -3.52 8.17 -12.49
C ILE A 155 -3.73 6.79 -11.92
N THR A 156 -4.20 5.85 -12.74
CA THR A 156 -4.39 4.46 -12.32
C THR A 156 -3.31 3.54 -12.89
N VAL A 157 -2.94 2.55 -12.10
CA VAL A 157 -2.10 1.41 -12.45
C VAL A 157 -2.84 0.16 -12.00
N THR A 158 -3.17 -0.71 -12.95
CA THR A 158 -3.99 -1.91 -12.70
C THR A 158 -3.15 -3.16 -12.80
N THR A 159 -3.37 -4.09 -11.87
CA THR A 159 -2.86 -5.46 -11.90
C THR A 159 -4.06 -6.41 -12.06
N PRO A 160 -3.84 -7.73 -12.21
CA PRO A 160 -4.94 -8.69 -12.12
C PRO A 160 -5.66 -8.71 -10.77
N LYS A 161 -5.02 -8.20 -9.69
CA LYS A 161 -5.54 -8.26 -8.32
C LYS A 161 -6.37 -7.02 -7.97
N GLY A 162 -5.84 -5.84 -8.29
CA GLY A 162 -6.44 -4.57 -7.89
C GLY A 162 -6.02 -3.38 -8.74
N ILE A 163 -6.46 -2.21 -8.28
CA ILE A 163 -6.24 -0.92 -8.92
C ILE A 163 -5.55 0.01 -7.93
N LEU A 164 -4.30 0.36 -8.23
CA LEU A 164 -3.60 1.45 -7.56
C LEU A 164 -3.93 2.76 -8.25
N THR A 165 -4.50 3.70 -7.51
CA THR A 165 -4.78 5.05 -7.98
C THR A 165 -3.85 6.02 -7.29
N ILE A 166 -3.01 6.70 -8.04
CA ILE A 166 -2.21 7.82 -7.57
C ILE A 166 -3.12 9.06 -7.56
N THR A 167 -3.35 9.60 -6.36
CA THR A 167 -4.41 10.57 -6.10
C THR A 167 -3.88 12.00 -5.90
N GLY A 168 -2.60 12.16 -5.56
CA GLY A 168 -2.06 13.48 -5.28
C GLY A 168 -0.54 13.48 -5.16
N PHE A 169 0.04 14.67 -5.23
CA PHE A 169 1.42 14.91 -4.87
C PHE A 169 1.50 16.20 -4.05
N THR A 170 2.04 16.08 -2.84
CA THR A 170 2.29 17.21 -1.94
C THR A 170 3.78 17.52 -1.97
N PRO A 171 4.23 18.59 -2.65
CA PRO A 171 5.64 18.96 -2.66
C PRO A 171 6.06 19.42 -1.26
N GLY A 172 7.27 19.01 -0.83
CA GLY A 172 7.94 19.59 0.31
C GLY A 172 8.74 20.83 -0.14
N THR A 173 10.06 20.77 0.02
CA THR A 173 10.95 21.84 -0.48
C THR A 173 10.96 21.90 -2.01
N THR A 174 11.01 23.13 -2.55
CA THR A 174 11.18 23.38 -3.98
C THR A 174 12.37 24.31 -4.22
N VAL A 175 13.10 24.07 -5.31
CA VAL A 175 14.19 24.92 -5.80
C VAL A 175 13.88 25.30 -7.24
N GLY A 176 13.86 26.59 -7.56
CA GLY A 176 13.46 27.04 -8.91
C GLY A 176 12.03 26.65 -9.33
N GLY A 177 11.15 26.35 -8.36
CA GLY A 177 9.80 25.85 -8.62
C GLY A 177 9.71 24.34 -8.90
N VAL A 178 10.84 23.63 -8.89
CA VAL A 178 10.89 22.16 -9.00
C VAL A 178 10.96 21.55 -7.60
N PRO A 179 10.09 20.60 -7.25
CA PRO A 179 10.19 19.87 -5.99
C PRO A 179 11.51 19.10 -5.91
N ILE A 180 12.18 19.16 -4.76
CA ILE A 180 13.33 18.29 -4.45
C ILE A 180 12.95 17.16 -3.50
N GLU A 181 11.75 17.25 -2.93
CA GLU A 181 11.13 16.23 -2.08
C GLU A 181 9.60 16.38 -2.13
N GLY A 182 8.88 15.33 -1.74
CA GLY A 182 7.43 15.40 -1.56
C GLY A 182 6.80 14.04 -1.31
N ASP A 183 5.51 14.05 -1.04
CA ASP A 183 4.73 12.85 -0.78
C ASP A 183 3.74 12.60 -1.91
N LEU A 184 3.85 11.43 -2.54
CA LEU A 184 2.89 10.91 -3.50
C LEU A 184 1.77 10.19 -2.74
N SER A 185 0.55 10.71 -2.78
CA SER A 185 -0.64 10.07 -2.20
C SER A 185 -1.21 9.04 -3.15
N TYR A 186 -1.68 7.92 -2.60
CA TYR A 186 -2.38 6.89 -3.36
C TYR A 186 -3.59 6.31 -2.61
N SER A 187 -4.51 5.72 -3.36
CA SER A 187 -5.49 4.75 -2.89
C SER A 187 -5.31 3.44 -3.64
N TYR A 188 -5.64 2.33 -3.00
CA TYR A 188 -5.66 1.01 -3.62
C TYR A 188 -7.02 0.36 -3.34
N GLU A 189 -7.54 -0.33 -4.34
CA GLU A 189 -8.77 -1.12 -4.27
C GLU A 189 -8.47 -2.53 -4.79
N LEU A 190 -8.68 -3.54 -3.93
CA LEU A 190 -8.72 -4.93 -4.33
C LEU A 190 -10.00 -5.16 -5.13
N THR A 191 -9.90 -5.89 -6.24
CA THR A 191 -11.05 -6.07 -7.16
C THR A 191 -11.40 -7.52 -7.41
N THR A 192 -10.54 -8.45 -6.99
CA THR A 192 -10.70 -9.88 -7.24
C THR A 192 -10.26 -10.68 -6.02
N LEU A 193 -10.98 -11.76 -5.75
CA LEU A 193 -10.56 -12.79 -4.79
C LEU A 193 -9.28 -13.45 -5.29
N GLN A 194 -8.44 -13.86 -4.36
CA GLN A 194 -7.12 -14.45 -4.53
C GLN A 194 -7.10 -15.83 -3.88
N ASP A 195 -6.38 -16.74 -4.50
CA ASP A 195 -6.17 -18.09 -3.96
C ASP A 195 -5.03 -18.08 -2.92
N HIS A 196 -5.35 -18.35 -1.66
CA HIS A 196 -4.39 -18.42 -0.55
C HIS A 196 -3.87 -19.83 -0.27
N SER A 197 -4.21 -20.84 -1.08
CA SER A 197 -3.73 -22.22 -0.90
C SER A 197 -2.20 -22.34 -0.94
N GLY A 198 -1.53 -21.38 -1.59
CA GLY A 198 -0.07 -21.26 -1.68
C GLY A 198 0.58 -20.46 -0.54
N GLY A 199 -0.20 -19.90 0.39
CA GLY A 199 0.26 -19.00 1.46
C GLY A 199 -0.06 -17.53 1.18
N ALA A 200 0.73 -16.63 1.78
CA ALA A 200 0.49 -15.19 1.71
C ALA A 200 0.48 -14.66 0.27
N VAL A 201 -0.43 -13.73 -0.02
CA VAL A 201 -0.63 -13.13 -1.33
C VAL A 201 -0.40 -11.62 -1.27
N ASP A 202 0.42 -11.10 -2.19
CA ASP A 202 0.75 -9.67 -2.29
C ASP A 202 0.40 -9.10 -3.67
N ASP A 203 0.01 -7.83 -3.75
CA ASP A 203 0.09 -7.04 -4.98
C ASP A 203 1.26 -6.05 -4.92
N VAL A 204 2.15 -6.10 -5.92
CA VAL A 204 3.46 -5.42 -5.86
C VAL A 204 3.60 -4.45 -7.02
N PHE A 205 3.86 -3.19 -6.70
CA PHE A 205 4.08 -2.11 -7.65
C PHE A 205 5.54 -1.66 -7.61
N ALA A 206 6.23 -1.79 -8.74
CA ALA A 206 7.58 -1.23 -8.89
C ALA A 206 7.53 0.30 -8.87
N LEU A 207 8.44 0.91 -8.13
CA LEU A 207 8.57 2.36 -8.01
C LEU A 207 9.96 2.79 -8.47
N GLU A 208 10.01 3.91 -9.17
CA GLU A 208 11.27 4.56 -9.53
C GLU A 208 11.11 6.08 -9.43
N VAL A 209 12.15 6.75 -8.97
CA VAL A 209 12.27 8.20 -9.03
C VAL A 209 13.57 8.56 -9.75
N GLY A 210 13.48 9.56 -10.62
CA GLY A 210 14.61 10.15 -11.30
C GLY A 210 14.86 11.55 -10.77
N ASP A 211 16.13 11.90 -10.72
CA ASP A 211 16.65 13.17 -10.28
C ASP A 211 17.32 13.91 -11.46
N ALA A 212 17.19 15.24 -11.51
CA ALA A 212 17.65 16.04 -12.65
C ALA A 212 19.17 16.06 -12.83
N GLY A 213 19.94 15.83 -11.76
CA GLY A 213 21.38 15.59 -11.83
C GLY A 213 21.73 14.22 -12.41
N GLY A 214 20.74 13.36 -12.67
CA GLY A 214 20.90 12.01 -13.22
C GLY A 214 21.00 10.92 -12.16
N GLY A 215 20.67 11.23 -10.90
CA GLY A 215 20.45 10.22 -9.87
C GLY A 215 19.15 9.44 -10.12
N SER A 216 19.06 8.22 -9.59
CA SER A 216 17.80 7.48 -9.54
C SER A 216 17.73 6.62 -8.30
N ALA A 217 16.51 6.32 -7.86
CA ALA A 217 16.24 5.36 -6.81
C ALA A 217 15.04 4.49 -7.19
N THR A 218 15.06 3.24 -6.74
CA THR A 218 13.99 2.27 -6.97
C THR A 218 13.46 1.76 -5.65
N GLY A 219 12.18 1.40 -5.61
CA GLY A 219 11.51 0.76 -4.48
C GLY A 219 10.35 -0.11 -4.95
N THR A 220 9.64 -0.69 -3.99
CA THR A 220 8.42 -1.46 -4.24
C THR A 220 7.37 -1.04 -3.24
N LEU A 221 6.15 -0.77 -3.71
CA LEU A 221 4.98 -0.71 -2.85
C LEU A 221 4.31 -2.08 -2.88
N THR A 222 4.25 -2.73 -1.73
CA THR A 222 3.67 -4.05 -1.51
C THR A 222 2.38 -3.88 -0.73
N ILE A 223 1.27 -4.31 -1.33
CA ILE A 223 -0.03 -4.40 -0.67
C ILE A 223 -0.26 -5.86 -0.30
N ALA A 224 -0.21 -6.18 0.99
CA ALA A 224 -0.56 -7.51 1.49
C ALA A 224 -2.07 -7.72 1.39
N ILE A 225 -2.48 -8.87 0.86
CA ILE A 225 -3.89 -9.25 0.73
C ILE A 225 -4.20 -10.26 1.82
N ALA A 226 -5.12 -9.91 2.72
CA ALA A 226 -5.57 -10.76 3.78
C ALA A 226 -6.77 -11.58 3.34
N ASP A 227 -6.61 -12.90 3.48
CA ASP A 227 -7.64 -13.91 3.27
C ASP A 227 -8.90 -13.66 4.11
N ALA A 228 -10.06 -13.90 3.49
CA ALA A 228 -11.35 -13.95 4.15
C ALA A 228 -11.62 -15.33 4.77
N VAL A 229 -10.80 -15.73 5.74
CA VAL A 229 -10.88 -17.05 6.41
C VAL A 229 -12.30 -17.43 6.89
N PRO A 230 -12.64 -18.73 6.96
CA PRO A 230 -13.94 -19.18 7.41
C PRO A 230 -14.10 -18.92 8.91
N GLN A 231 -15.35 -18.83 9.37
CA GLN A 231 -15.73 -18.58 10.75
C GLN A 231 -16.77 -19.60 11.20
N ALA A 232 -16.33 -20.57 12.01
CA ALA A 232 -17.20 -21.54 12.66
C ALA A 232 -17.66 -21.01 14.02
N GLN A 233 -18.89 -21.30 14.41
CA GLN A 233 -19.49 -20.85 15.67
C GLN A 233 -20.04 -22.02 16.49
N ASP A 234 -19.91 -21.96 17.81
CA ASP A 234 -20.41 -23.05 18.65
C ASP A 234 -21.94 -23.16 18.57
N ASP A 235 -22.41 -24.40 18.41
CA ASP A 235 -23.81 -24.77 18.29
C ASP A 235 -24.27 -25.60 19.50
N THR A 236 -25.58 -25.60 19.72
CA THR A 236 -26.21 -26.39 20.79
C THR A 236 -27.48 -27.04 20.31
N ALA A 237 -27.74 -28.27 20.78
CA ALA A 237 -29.02 -28.93 20.62
C ALA A 237 -29.45 -29.60 21.92
N THR A 238 -30.75 -29.81 22.08
CA THR A 238 -31.33 -30.50 23.25
C THR A 238 -32.30 -31.58 22.78
N ILE A 239 -32.22 -32.75 23.41
CA ILE A 239 -33.12 -33.88 23.20
C ILE A 239 -33.47 -34.50 24.55
N ALA A 240 -34.72 -34.81 24.83
CA ALA A 240 -35.06 -35.48 26.08
C ALA A 240 -34.97 -37.01 25.91
N GLU A 241 -34.57 -37.71 26.97
CA GLU A 241 -34.80 -39.16 27.04
C GLU A 241 -36.30 -39.48 27.02
N ASP A 242 -36.65 -40.66 26.49
CA ASP A 242 -38.03 -41.16 26.40
C ASP A 242 -39.02 -40.29 25.61
N ASP A 243 -38.52 -39.32 24.83
CA ASP A 243 -39.34 -38.61 23.86
C ASP A 243 -39.81 -39.53 22.73
N ALA A 244 -40.85 -39.09 22.00
CA ALA A 244 -41.38 -39.88 20.88
C ALA A 244 -40.39 -40.01 19.70
N SER A 245 -39.35 -39.18 19.68
CA SER A 245 -38.28 -39.18 18.70
C SER A 245 -36.95 -39.32 19.42
N ASP A 246 -36.17 -40.35 19.04
CA ASP A 246 -34.80 -40.52 19.53
C ASP A 246 -33.80 -39.64 18.77
N THR A 247 -34.27 -38.75 17.88
CA THR A 247 -33.41 -37.91 17.04
C THR A 247 -33.66 -36.41 17.23
N VAL A 248 -32.57 -35.64 17.19
CA VAL A 248 -32.57 -34.18 17.03
C VAL A 248 -31.75 -33.82 15.79
N ASP A 249 -32.31 -32.95 14.96
CA ASP A 249 -31.74 -32.54 13.68
C ASP A 249 -31.50 -31.02 13.68
N GLY A 250 -30.48 -30.60 12.94
CA GLY A 250 -30.14 -29.19 12.79
C GLY A 250 -29.15 -28.97 11.65
N ASN A 251 -28.55 -27.79 11.60
CA ASN A 251 -27.49 -27.50 10.64
C ASN A 251 -26.52 -26.44 11.17
N VAL A 252 -25.28 -26.88 11.46
CA VAL A 252 -24.21 -26.04 12.01
C VAL A 252 -23.75 -24.95 11.04
N PHE A 253 -23.86 -25.18 9.73
CA PHE A 253 -23.38 -24.19 8.76
C PHE A 253 -24.42 -23.13 8.42
N SER A 254 -25.65 -23.55 8.11
CA SER A 254 -26.74 -22.62 7.78
C SER A 254 -27.43 -22.00 9.00
N GLY A 255 -27.13 -22.49 10.21
CA GLY A 255 -27.78 -22.06 11.45
C GLY A 255 -29.25 -22.47 11.55
N VAL A 256 -29.64 -23.58 10.92
CA VAL A 256 -31.04 -24.05 10.90
C VAL A 256 -31.26 -25.03 12.04
N GLY A 257 -31.76 -24.52 13.16
CA GLY A 257 -32.16 -25.31 14.32
C GLY A 257 -32.16 -24.47 15.60
N PRO A 258 -32.83 -24.90 16.67
CA PRO A 258 -32.75 -24.21 17.95
C PRO A 258 -31.33 -24.33 18.53
N GLY A 259 -30.65 -23.21 18.69
CA GLY A 259 -29.29 -23.19 19.25
C GLY A 259 -28.17 -23.38 18.23
N ASP A 260 -28.52 -23.51 16.94
CA ASP A 260 -27.56 -23.49 15.84
C ASP A 260 -27.32 -22.03 15.39
N VAL A 261 -26.08 -21.69 15.05
CA VAL A 261 -25.67 -20.37 14.58
C VAL A 261 -25.06 -20.51 13.19
N ALA A 262 -25.39 -19.59 12.28
CA ALA A 262 -24.85 -19.67 10.92
C ALA A 262 -23.34 -19.40 10.90
N ASP A 263 -22.61 -20.29 10.24
CA ASP A 263 -21.19 -20.15 9.95
C ASP A 263 -20.96 -19.37 8.65
N SER A 264 -19.70 -18.98 8.43
CA SER A 264 -19.25 -18.38 7.17
C SER A 264 -18.09 -19.16 6.59
N ALA A 265 -18.12 -19.40 5.29
CA ALA A 265 -16.98 -19.95 4.54
C ALA A 265 -16.10 -18.85 3.93
N GLY A 266 -16.21 -17.61 4.40
CA GLY A 266 -15.49 -16.50 3.79
C GLY A 266 -16.07 -16.05 2.46
N ASN A 267 -15.32 -15.23 1.74
CA ASN A 267 -15.71 -14.72 0.42
C ASN A 267 -15.36 -15.70 -0.72
N ASP A 268 -14.43 -16.62 -0.50
CA ASP A 268 -14.05 -17.69 -1.44
C ASP A 268 -15.12 -18.78 -1.55
N GLY A 269 -16.00 -18.84 -0.55
CA GLY A 269 -17.06 -19.83 -0.45
C GLY A 269 -16.53 -21.17 0.07
N PRO A 270 -17.44 -22.16 0.21
CA PRO A 270 -17.11 -23.42 0.86
C PRO A 270 -16.13 -24.26 0.04
N ALA A 271 -15.37 -25.10 0.74
CA ALA A 271 -14.54 -26.13 0.14
C ALA A 271 -15.31 -26.98 -0.88
N THR A 272 -14.57 -27.50 -1.87
CA THR A 272 -15.15 -28.43 -2.85
C THR A 272 -15.72 -29.66 -2.14
N GLY A 273 -17.04 -29.88 -2.26
CA GLY A 273 -17.74 -30.98 -1.61
C GLY A 273 -18.60 -30.57 -0.41
N GLY A 274 -18.46 -29.35 0.08
CA GLY A 274 -19.28 -28.77 1.17
C GLY A 274 -18.42 -28.06 2.21
N PRO A 275 -19.02 -27.15 3.00
CA PRO A 275 -18.31 -26.37 4.03
C PRO A 275 -17.71 -27.25 5.13
N VAL A 276 -18.39 -28.31 5.57
CA VAL A 276 -17.90 -29.15 6.68
C VAL A 276 -16.92 -30.19 6.16
N THR A 277 -15.67 -30.12 6.65
CA THR A 277 -14.56 -30.98 6.23
C THR A 277 -14.00 -31.86 7.35
N GLY A 278 -14.53 -31.72 8.56
CA GLY A 278 -14.12 -32.55 9.70
C GLY A 278 -15.20 -32.65 10.77
N VAL A 279 -15.21 -33.80 11.44
CA VAL A 279 -16.03 -34.06 12.64
C VAL A 279 -15.24 -34.93 13.60
N GLY A 280 -15.41 -34.75 14.90
CA GLY A 280 -14.68 -35.48 15.93
C GLY A 280 -15.40 -35.52 17.27
N PHE A 281 -15.02 -36.50 18.09
CA PHE A 281 -15.49 -36.68 19.46
C PHE A 281 -14.29 -37.01 20.36
N GLY A 282 -13.93 -36.09 21.26
CA GLY A 282 -12.71 -36.20 22.05
C GLY A 282 -11.47 -36.28 21.16
N THR A 283 -10.78 -37.42 21.17
CA THR A 283 -9.60 -37.66 20.30
C THR A 283 -9.92 -38.51 19.06
N THR A 284 -11.18 -38.93 18.91
CA THR A 284 -11.63 -39.76 17.79
C THR A 284 -12.06 -38.87 16.64
N SER A 285 -11.36 -38.95 15.51
CA SER A 285 -11.81 -38.33 14.26
C SER A 285 -12.90 -39.20 13.61
N GLY A 286 -14.00 -38.56 13.20
CA GLY A 286 -15.05 -39.19 12.42
C GLY A 286 -14.86 -39.01 10.91
N THR A 287 -15.83 -39.52 10.15
CA THR A 287 -15.95 -39.29 8.71
C THR A 287 -17.22 -38.50 8.46
N VAL A 288 -17.10 -37.34 7.82
CA VAL A 288 -18.26 -36.50 7.45
C VAL A 288 -19.25 -37.33 6.62
N GLY A 289 -20.54 -37.19 6.93
CA GLY A 289 -21.65 -37.94 6.34
C GLY A 289 -21.82 -39.36 6.88
N SER A 290 -21.01 -39.77 7.87
CA SER A 290 -21.12 -41.07 8.53
C SER A 290 -21.41 -40.90 10.03
N GLY A 291 -22.04 -41.91 10.62
CA GLY A 291 -22.30 -41.92 12.07
C GLY A 291 -21.00 -41.99 12.88
N LEU A 292 -20.83 -41.05 13.80
CA LEU A 292 -19.77 -40.98 14.79
C LEU A 292 -20.39 -41.22 16.18
N SER A 293 -20.05 -42.36 16.80
CA SER A 293 -20.52 -42.69 18.13
C SER A 293 -19.88 -41.77 19.17
N GLY A 294 -20.75 -41.11 19.94
CA GLY A 294 -20.42 -40.36 21.14
C GLY A 294 -20.53 -41.22 22.40
N ALA A 295 -20.71 -40.56 23.54
CA ALA A 295 -20.91 -41.22 24.83
C ALA A 295 -22.36 -41.69 25.04
N TYR A 296 -23.35 -40.96 24.53
CA TYR A 296 -24.76 -41.19 24.78
C TYR A 296 -25.59 -41.37 23.50
N GLY A 297 -24.97 -41.24 22.33
CA GLY A 297 -25.64 -41.44 21.06
C GLY A 297 -24.67 -41.44 19.88
N THR A 298 -25.20 -41.26 18.67
CA THR A 298 -24.43 -41.21 17.43
C THR A 298 -24.78 -39.97 16.63
N LEU A 299 -23.78 -39.15 16.32
CA LEU A 299 -23.92 -37.97 15.46
C LEU A 299 -23.61 -38.34 14.01
N THR A 300 -24.49 -37.99 13.07
CA THR A 300 -24.16 -37.92 11.64
C THR A 300 -24.15 -36.45 11.23
N LEU A 301 -22.97 -35.92 10.90
CA LEU A 301 -22.80 -34.55 10.40
C LEU A 301 -22.40 -34.60 8.91
N ASN A 302 -23.22 -34.05 8.04
CA ASN A 302 -23.03 -34.04 6.59
C ASN A 302 -22.17 -32.86 6.13
N ALA A 303 -21.66 -32.94 4.91
CA ALA A 303 -20.77 -31.92 4.35
C ALA A 303 -21.44 -30.55 4.18
N ASP A 304 -22.76 -30.51 4.02
CA ASP A 304 -23.56 -29.27 3.93
C ASP A 304 -23.91 -28.65 5.29
N GLY A 305 -23.34 -29.19 6.38
CA GLY A 305 -23.61 -28.76 7.75
C GLY A 305 -24.84 -29.39 8.38
N SER A 306 -25.70 -30.07 7.62
CA SER A 306 -26.87 -30.73 8.22
C SER A 306 -26.43 -31.86 9.13
N TYR A 307 -27.04 -31.97 10.31
CA TYR A 307 -26.77 -33.06 11.22
C TYR A 307 -28.04 -33.74 11.71
N SER A 308 -27.87 -35.00 12.10
CA SER A 308 -28.83 -35.78 12.87
C SER A 308 -28.08 -36.47 13.99
N TYR A 309 -28.53 -36.25 15.22
CA TYR A 309 -28.03 -36.98 16.39
C TYR A 309 -29.08 -37.99 16.84
N LEU A 310 -28.70 -39.26 16.90
CA LEU A 310 -29.54 -40.36 17.39
C LEU A 310 -29.12 -40.72 18.82
N LEU A 311 -30.03 -40.52 19.78
CA LEU A 311 -29.86 -40.88 21.18
C LEU A 311 -29.82 -42.41 21.36
N ASP A 312 -28.88 -42.91 22.15
CA ASP A 312 -28.86 -44.31 22.58
C ASP A 312 -29.74 -44.48 23.82
N ASN A 313 -31.03 -44.70 23.62
CA ASN A 313 -31.96 -44.99 24.72
C ASN A 313 -31.73 -46.39 25.34
N GLY A 314 -30.72 -47.15 24.89
CA GLY A 314 -30.20 -48.33 25.58
C GLY A 314 -29.11 -48.01 26.60
N ASN A 315 -28.58 -46.78 26.60
CA ASN A 315 -27.51 -46.35 27.48
C ASN A 315 -28.01 -46.23 28.92
N ALA A 316 -27.33 -46.89 29.87
CA ALA A 316 -27.77 -46.92 31.26
C ALA A 316 -27.66 -45.56 31.98
N ALA A 317 -26.77 -44.67 31.52
CA ALA A 317 -26.65 -43.33 32.07
C ALA A 317 -27.78 -42.42 31.59
N VAL A 318 -28.15 -42.54 30.30
CA VAL A 318 -29.31 -41.85 29.71
C VAL A 318 -30.56 -42.25 30.49
N ASN A 319 -30.97 -43.52 30.43
CA ASN A 319 -32.15 -44.09 31.15
C ASN A 319 -32.16 -43.86 32.68
N GLY A 320 -31.03 -43.44 33.26
CA GLY A 320 -30.87 -43.19 34.68
C GLY A 320 -31.19 -41.75 35.08
N LEU A 321 -31.48 -40.87 34.11
CA LEU A 321 -31.79 -39.47 34.33
C LEU A 321 -33.11 -39.33 35.12
N ARG A 322 -33.23 -38.18 35.78
CA ARG A 322 -34.40 -37.79 36.57
C ARG A 322 -34.76 -36.37 36.22
N ASP A 323 -36.00 -35.96 36.49
CA ASP A 323 -36.49 -34.61 36.28
C ASP A 323 -35.45 -33.53 36.69
N GLY A 324 -35.00 -32.77 35.69
CA GLY A 324 -34.05 -31.66 35.87
C GLY A 324 -32.57 -32.06 35.92
N GLN A 325 -32.23 -33.33 35.73
CA GLN A 325 -30.85 -33.76 35.47
C GLN A 325 -30.55 -33.70 33.97
N THR A 326 -29.29 -33.48 33.61
CA THR A 326 -28.85 -33.52 32.22
C THR A 326 -27.53 -34.26 32.07
N LEU A 327 -27.32 -34.83 30.89
CA LEU A 327 -26.03 -35.27 30.38
C LEU A 327 -25.63 -34.35 29.22
N THR A 328 -24.33 -34.14 29.03
CA THR A 328 -23.83 -33.40 27.89
C THR A 328 -22.73 -34.16 27.20
N GLU A 329 -22.72 -34.04 25.87
CA GLU A 329 -21.58 -34.43 25.06
C GLU A 329 -21.29 -33.41 23.96
N VAL A 330 -20.02 -33.31 23.60
CA VAL A 330 -19.51 -32.24 22.74
C VAL A 330 -18.77 -32.86 21.56
N PHE A 331 -19.26 -32.58 20.36
CA PHE A 331 -18.60 -32.93 19.12
C PHE A 331 -17.87 -31.71 18.58
N SER A 332 -16.62 -31.87 18.15
CA SER A 332 -15.91 -30.83 17.40
C SER A 332 -16.23 -30.98 15.92
N TYR A 333 -16.39 -29.88 15.20
CA TYR A 333 -16.44 -29.89 13.75
C TYR A 333 -15.50 -28.84 13.17
N ARG A 334 -15.10 -29.05 11.91
CA ARG A 334 -14.25 -28.14 11.15
C ARG A 334 -14.93 -27.78 9.84
N ILE A 335 -14.94 -26.49 9.53
CA ILE A 335 -15.30 -25.98 8.21
C ILE A 335 -14.04 -25.55 7.45
N SER A 336 -14.13 -25.58 6.12
CA SER A 336 -13.08 -25.07 5.24
C SER A 336 -13.69 -24.31 4.08
N ASP A 337 -12.95 -23.32 3.61
CA ASP A 337 -13.25 -22.58 2.39
C ASP A 337 -12.59 -23.23 1.16
N ALA A 338 -12.72 -22.57 0.00
CA ALA A 338 -12.30 -23.09 -1.29
C ALA A 338 -10.77 -23.18 -1.46
N ASP A 339 -9.99 -22.35 -0.77
CA ASP A 339 -8.53 -22.33 -0.87
C ASP A 339 -7.81 -23.02 0.31
N GLY A 340 -8.58 -23.50 1.29
CA GLY A 340 -8.15 -24.48 2.27
C GLY A 340 -7.88 -23.92 3.66
N SER A 341 -8.20 -22.65 3.88
CA SER A 341 -8.32 -22.04 5.19
C SER A 341 -9.41 -22.76 6.02
N THR A 342 -9.23 -22.83 7.34
CA THR A 342 -10.09 -23.66 8.22
C THR A 342 -10.46 -22.98 9.52
N SER A 343 -11.66 -23.27 10.02
CA SER A 343 -12.12 -22.89 11.36
C SER A 343 -12.77 -24.08 12.05
N GLU A 344 -12.61 -24.17 13.37
CA GLU A 344 -13.19 -25.22 14.20
C GLU A 344 -14.14 -24.63 15.23
N ALA A 345 -15.22 -25.37 15.53
CA ALA A 345 -16.19 -25.06 16.56
C ALA A 345 -16.77 -26.37 17.12
N THR A 346 -17.74 -26.26 18.02
CA THR A 346 -18.34 -27.40 18.70
C THR A 346 -19.85 -27.43 18.58
N LEU A 347 -20.41 -28.64 18.46
CA LEU A 347 -21.83 -28.92 18.64
C LEU A 347 -22.01 -29.61 20.00
N THR A 348 -22.66 -28.92 20.94
CA THR A 348 -22.97 -29.46 22.26
C THR A 348 -24.38 -30.03 22.27
N ILE A 349 -24.49 -31.34 22.52
CA ILE A 349 -25.77 -32.02 22.71
C ILE A 349 -26.05 -32.11 24.21
N THR A 350 -27.19 -31.59 24.64
CA THR A 350 -27.73 -31.74 25.99
C THR A 350 -28.86 -32.76 25.98
N ILE A 351 -28.75 -33.78 26.83
CA ILE A 351 -29.78 -34.80 27.05
C ILE A 351 -30.43 -34.55 28.41
#